data_AF-A0A376VXU7-F1
#
_entry.id   AF-A0A376VXU7-F1
#
_cell.length_a   1.000
_cell.length_b   1.000
_cell.length_c   1.000
_cell.angle_alpha   90.00
_cell.angle_beta   90.00
_cell.angle_gamma   90.00
#
_symmetry.space_group_name_H-M   'P 1'
#
loop_
_entity.id
_entity.type
_entity.pdbx_description
1 polymer ?
#
loop_
_entity_poly.entity_id
_entity_poly.type
_entity_poly.pdbx_seq_one_letter_code
_entity_poly.pdbx_strand_id
1 'polypeptide(L)'
;MVHKSDSDELAALRAENARLVSLLEAHGIEWRRKPPISVQRVSVLSTNEKVALFRRLFRGRDDVWALRWESKTSGKSGYSPACANEWQLGICGKPRIKCGDCTHRQLIPVSDLVIYHHLAGTHTAGLYPLLEDDSCYFLAVDFDEAEWQKDASAFMRSCDELGVPAALEISRSRQGAHVWIFFFLTSFGPRSSPSGDCCY
;
A
#
# COMPACT_ATOMS: atom_id res chain seq x y z
N MET A 1 -33.76 38.45 -30.70
CA MET A 1 -32.80 37.57 -30.01
C MET A 1 -32.19 36.67 -31.06
N VAL A 2 -30.91 36.85 -31.39
CA VAL A 2 -30.22 36.03 -32.39
C VAL A 2 -29.80 34.74 -31.69
N HIS A 3 -30.41 33.60 -32.08
CA HIS A 3 -29.92 32.28 -31.69
C HIS A 3 -28.54 32.09 -32.33
N LYS A 4 -27.49 32.06 -31.51
CA LYS A 4 -26.14 31.71 -31.95
C LYS A 4 -26.13 30.19 -32.17
N SER A 5 -25.75 29.74 -33.35
CA SER A 5 -25.76 28.30 -33.65
C SER A 5 -24.57 27.62 -32.98
N ASP A 6 -24.70 26.34 -32.63
CA ASP A 6 -23.61 25.53 -32.06
C ASP A 6 -22.34 25.55 -32.93
N SER A 7 -22.49 25.77 -34.24
CA SER A 7 -21.38 25.95 -35.18
C SER A 7 -20.60 27.25 -34.96
N ASP A 8 -21.29 28.34 -34.64
CA ASP A 8 -20.68 29.64 -34.37
C ASP A 8 -19.96 29.63 -33.02
N GLU A 9 -20.51 28.92 -32.04
CA GLU A 9 -19.88 28.71 -30.75
C GLU A 9 -18.62 27.83 -30.88
N LEU A 10 -18.68 26.74 -31.65
CA LEU A 10 -17.53 25.89 -31.91
C LEU A 10 -16.41 26.64 -32.64
N ALA A 11 -16.76 27.51 -33.60
CA ALA A 11 -15.78 28.35 -34.29
C ALA A 11 -15.12 29.35 -33.33
N ALA A 12 -15.89 30.01 -32.47
CA ALA A 12 -15.37 30.92 -31.46
C ALA A 12 -14.45 30.21 -30.45
N LEU A 13 -14.84 29.03 -29.97
CA LEU A 13 -14.04 28.23 -29.05
C LEU A 13 -12.74 27.72 -29.69
N ARG A 14 -12.74 27.40 -30.99
CA ARG A 14 -11.53 27.03 -31.72
C ARG A 14 -10.58 28.22 -31.89
N ALA A 15 -11.12 29.40 -32.20
CA ALA A 15 -10.32 30.62 -32.31
C ALA A 15 -9.70 31.00 -30.96
N GLU A 16 -10.46 30.89 -29.87
CA GLU A 16 -9.94 31.18 -28.53
C GLU A 16 -8.90 30.16 -28.08
N ASN A 17 -9.11 28.86 -28.36
CA ASN A 17 -8.08 27.84 -28.13
C ASN A 17 -6.78 28.15 -28.88
N ALA A 18 -6.84 28.58 -30.14
CA ALA A 18 -5.66 28.94 -30.92
C ALA A 18 -4.91 30.15 -30.33
N ARG A 19 -5.65 31.14 -29.82
CA ARG A 19 -5.09 32.31 -29.13
C ARG A 19 -4.39 31.91 -27.83
N LEU A 20 -5.03 31.07 -27.01
CA LEU A 20 -4.48 30.60 -25.73
C LEU A 20 -3.24 29.73 -25.93
N VAL A 21 -3.26 28.82 -26.91
CA VAL A 21 -2.10 27.99 -27.26
C VAL A 21 -0.91 28.86 -27.65
N SER A 22 -1.11 29.85 -28.54
CA SER A 22 -0.05 30.78 -28.95
C SER A 22 0.53 31.55 -27.76
N LEU A 23 -0.31 31.96 -26.81
CA LEU A 23 0.13 32.66 -25.60
C LEU A 23 0.98 31.77 -24.69
N LEU A 24 0.55 30.53 -24.49
CA LEU A 24 1.27 29.55 -23.66
C LEU A 24 2.63 29.19 -24.28
N GLU A 25 2.68 29.00 -25.60
CA GLU A 25 3.92 28.75 -26.33
C GLU A 25 4.90 29.93 -26.26
N ALA A 26 4.41 31.17 -26.43
CA ALA A 26 5.23 32.38 -26.33
C ALA A 26 5.87 32.57 -24.94
N HIS A 27 5.23 32.05 -23.89
CA HIS A 27 5.74 32.11 -22.51
C HIS A 27 6.44 30.82 -22.06
N GLY A 28 6.63 29.84 -22.96
CA GLY A 28 7.26 28.56 -22.63
C GLY A 28 6.48 27.72 -21.58
N ILE A 29 5.17 27.93 -21.47
CA ILE A 29 4.33 27.22 -20.50
C ILE A 29 3.88 25.89 -21.11
N GLU A 30 4.27 24.79 -20.47
CA GLU A 30 3.87 23.43 -20.89
C GLU A 30 2.36 23.23 -20.69
N TRP A 31 1.60 23.19 -21.79
CA TRP A 31 0.14 23.12 -21.78
C TRP A 31 -0.42 21.81 -22.34
N ARG A 32 0.38 21.07 -23.12
CA ARG A 32 -0.04 19.77 -23.63
C ARG A 32 -0.07 18.78 -22.49
N ARG A 33 -1.20 18.09 -22.31
CA ARG A 33 -1.22 16.88 -21.50
C ARG A 33 -0.18 15.93 -22.08
N LYS A 34 0.87 15.62 -21.30
CA LYS A 34 1.74 14.48 -21.60
C LYS A 34 0.80 13.30 -21.86
N PRO A 35 0.99 12.53 -22.95
CA PRO A 35 0.24 11.30 -23.12
C PRO A 35 0.36 10.55 -21.78
N PRO A 36 -0.74 9.98 -21.26
CA PRO A 36 -0.62 9.17 -20.06
C PRO A 36 0.51 8.20 -20.34
N ILE A 37 1.56 8.23 -19.51
CA ILE A 37 2.62 7.21 -19.52
C ILE A 37 1.86 5.91 -19.68
N SER A 38 2.18 5.11 -20.70
CA SER A 38 1.48 3.86 -20.93
C SER A 38 1.70 3.03 -19.67
N VAL A 39 0.74 3.08 -18.76
CA VAL A 39 0.71 2.19 -17.62
C VAL A 39 0.57 0.86 -18.30
N GLN A 40 1.67 0.09 -18.33
CA GLN A 40 1.65 -1.26 -18.86
C GLN A 40 0.40 -1.89 -18.27
N ARG A 41 -0.51 -2.29 -19.17
CA ARG A 41 -1.77 -2.92 -18.81
C ARG A 41 -1.38 -4.01 -17.82
N VAL A 42 -1.72 -3.80 -16.54
CA VAL A 42 -1.39 -4.75 -15.47
C VAL A 42 -1.83 -6.08 -16.02
N SER A 43 -0.86 -6.97 -16.25
CA SER A 43 -1.13 -8.36 -16.63
C SER A 43 -2.31 -8.79 -15.78
N VAL A 44 -3.42 -9.20 -16.39
CA VAL A 44 -4.64 -9.53 -15.63
C VAL A 44 -4.27 -10.77 -14.81
N LEU A 45 -3.74 -10.54 -13.60
CA LEU A 45 -3.30 -11.60 -12.72
C LEU A 45 -4.52 -12.44 -12.43
N SER A 46 -4.39 -13.75 -12.62
CA SER A 46 -5.35 -14.72 -12.12
C SER A 46 -5.51 -14.55 -10.61
N THR A 47 -6.60 -15.09 -10.07
CA THR A 47 -6.85 -15.09 -8.62
C THR A 47 -5.66 -15.67 -7.85
N ASN A 48 -5.09 -16.77 -8.32
CA ASN A 48 -3.95 -17.42 -7.66
C ASN A 48 -2.69 -16.55 -7.74
N GLU A 49 -2.44 -15.88 -8.87
CA GLU A 49 -1.31 -14.96 -8.99
C GLU A 49 -1.45 -13.73 -8.10
N LYS A 50 -2.68 -13.22 -7.88
CA LYS A 50 -2.93 -12.14 -6.91
C LYS A 50 -2.64 -12.59 -5.49
N VAL A 51 -3.12 -13.77 -5.11
CA VAL A 51 -2.85 -14.36 -3.78
C VAL A 51 -1.35 -14.57 -3.58
N ALA A 52 -0.67 -15.16 -4.56
CA ALA A 52 0.78 -15.39 -4.51
C ALA A 52 1.57 -14.08 -4.44
N LEU A 53 1.18 -13.06 -5.22
CA LEU A 53 1.80 -11.73 -5.19
C LEU A 53 1.63 -11.08 -3.81
N PHE A 54 0.42 -11.10 -3.26
CA PHE A 54 0.15 -10.50 -1.95
C PHE A 54 0.97 -11.18 -0.85
N ARG A 55 1.00 -12.52 -0.82
CA ARG A 55 1.80 -13.30 0.14
C ARG A 55 3.30 -13.05 0.02
N ARG A 56 3.79 -12.77 -1.18
CA ARG A 56 5.20 -12.47 -1.44
C ARG A 56 5.60 -11.08 -0.94
N LEU A 57 4.74 -10.08 -1.12
CA LEU A 57 4.99 -8.71 -0.70
C LEU A 57 4.76 -8.54 0.81
N PHE A 58 3.58 -8.94 1.29
CA PHE A 58 3.18 -8.78 2.69
C PHE A 58 3.45 -10.08 3.45
N ARG A 59 4.74 -10.35 3.64
CA ARG A 59 5.23 -11.51 4.42
C ARG A 59 5.53 -11.07 5.86
N GLY A 60 5.20 -11.93 6.80
CA GLY A 60 5.50 -11.79 8.23
C GLY A 60 5.49 -13.17 8.85
N ARG A 61 4.97 -13.29 10.07
CA ARG A 61 4.65 -14.58 10.68
C ARG A 61 3.61 -15.33 9.85
N ASP A 62 3.84 -16.63 9.66
CA ASP A 62 2.96 -17.54 8.93
C ASP A 62 2.13 -18.44 9.86
N ASP A 63 2.50 -18.54 11.13
CA ASP A 63 1.82 -19.32 12.17
C ASP A 63 0.55 -18.63 12.72
N VAL A 64 0.38 -17.32 12.46
CA VAL A 64 -0.75 -16.54 12.96
C VAL A 64 -1.05 -15.31 12.09
N TRP A 65 -2.33 -14.95 12.01
CA TRP A 65 -2.82 -13.67 11.50
C TRP A 65 -3.84 -13.06 12.46
N ALA A 66 -4.11 -11.77 12.32
CA ALA A 66 -5.09 -11.05 13.13
C ALA A 66 -6.39 -10.85 12.35
N LEU A 67 -7.54 -11.21 12.94
CA LEU A 67 -8.84 -10.94 12.35
C LEU A 67 -9.36 -9.59 12.84
N ARG A 68 -9.76 -8.70 11.90
CA ARG A 68 -10.51 -7.49 12.25
C ARG A 68 -11.91 -7.86 12.71
N TRP A 69 -12.32 -7.32 13.86
CA TRP A 69 -13.67 -7.43 14.37
C TRP A 69 -14.28 -6.04 14.58
N GLU A 70 -15.61 -5.98 14.58
CA GLU A 70 -16.38 -4.77 14.83
C GLU A 70 -17.64 -5.13 15.60
N SER A 71 -17.83 -4.47 16.74
CA SER A 71 -18.98 -4.65 17.61
C SER A 71 -20.16 -3.88 17.05
N LYS A 72 -21.20 -4.60 16.61
CA LYS A 72 -22.46 -3.98 16.15
C LYS A 72 -23.15 -3.13 17.22
N THR A 73 -22.95 -3.46 18.50
CA THR A 73 -23.61 -2.79 19.62
C THR A 73 -22.85 -1.56 20.12
N SER A 74 -21.53 -1.63 20.18
CA SER A 74 -20.70 -0.55 20.75
C SER A 74 -19.99 0.32 19.71
N GLY A 75 -20.01 -0.07 18.44
CA GLY A 75 -19.25 0.59 17.36
C GLY A 75 -17.73 0.41 17.47
N LYS A 76 -17.22 -0.25 18.52
CA LYS A 76 -15.79 -0.50 18.69
C LYS A 76 -15.31 -1.49 17.64
N SER A 77 -14.11 -1.27 17.13
CA SER A 77 -13.42 -2.21 16.25
C SER A 77 -12.00 -2.46 16.73
N GLY A 78 -11.41 -3.55 16.26
CA GLY A 78 -10.04 -3.90 16.59
C GLY A 78 -9.58 -5.14 15.85
N TYR A 79 -8.39 -5.60 16.21
CA TYR A 79 -7.80 -6.83 15.70
C TYR A 79 -7.54 -7.79 16.85
N SER A 80 -7.70 -9.08 16.60
CA SER A 80 -7.31 -10.14 17.54
C SER A 80 -6.72 -11.34 16.80
N PRO A 81 -5.80 -12.11 17.40
CA PRO A 81 -5.28 -13.33 16.78
C PRO A 81 -6.42 -14.25 16.35
N ALA A 82 -6.36 -14.73 15.11
CA ALA A 82 -7.28 -15.74 14.60
C ALA A 82 -7.03 -17.06 15.35
N CYS A 83 -8.07 -17.56 16.02
CA CYS A 83 -7.96 -18.67 16.94
C CYS A 83 -9.12 -19.66 16.73
N ALA A 84 -8.81 -20.94 16.51
CA ALA A 84 -9.82 -21.98 16.31
C ALA A 84 -10.68 -22.23 17.56
N ASN A 85 -10.12 -21.93 18.74
CA ASN A 85 -10.79 -22.06 20.02
C ASN A 85 -11.52 -20.78 20.44
N GLU A 86 -11.54 -19.72 19.63
CA GLU A 86 -12.18 -18.47 20.02
C GLU A 86 -13.66 -18.69 20.36
N TRP A 87 -14.10 -18.20 21.53
CA TRP A 87 -15.47 -18.33 22.04
C TRP A 87 -15.96 -19.76 22.30
N GLN A 88 -15.09 -20.78 22.22
CA GLN A 88 -15.47 -22.14 22.61
C GLN A 88 -15.65 -22.24 24.12
N LEU A 89 -16.86 -22.59 24.55
CA LEU A 89 -17.23 -22.73 25.96
C LEU A 89 -16.39 -23.81 26.64
N GLY A 90 -15.84 -23.50 27.81
CA GLY A 90 -14.99 -24.41 28.58
C GLY A 90 -13.53 -24.49 28.12
N ILE A 91 -13.17 -23.90 26.97
CA ILE A 91 -11.80 -23.86 26.44
C ILE A 91 -11.29 -22.42 26.40
N CYS A 92 -12.05 -21.52 25.77
CA CYS A 92 -11.71 -20.12 25.67
C CYS A 92 -12.03 -19.38 26.97
N GLY A 93 -11.09 -18.59 27.47
CA GLY A 93 -11.33 -17.73 28.64
C GLY A 93 -12.03 -16.40 28.31
N LYS A 94 -12.38 -16.13 27.05
CA LYS A 94 -13.14 -14.91 26.69
C LYS A 94 -14.53 -14.92 27.35
N PRO A 95 -15.05 -13.75 27.77
CA PRO A 95 -14.48 -12.41 27.62
C PRO A 95 -13.51 -12.00 28.74
N ARG A 96 -13.24 -12.87 29.73
CA ARG A 96 -12.44 -12.51 30.92
C ARG A 96 -10.96 -12.27 30.61
N ILE A 97 -10.42 -12.93 29.60
CA ILE A 97 -9.04 -12.80 29.12
C ILE A 97 -9.00 -12.50 27.62
N LYS A 98 -8.01 -11.73 27.16
CA LYS A 98 -7.78 -11.47 25.74
C LYS A 98 -7.24 -12.73 25.06
N CYS A 99 -7.53 -12.89 23.76
CA CYS A 99 -7.04 -14.06 23.02
C CYS A 99 -5.50 -14.15 23.00
N GLY A 100 -4.82 -12.99 22.98
CA GLY A 100 -3.36 -12.91 23.02
C GLY A 100 -2.75 -13.43 24.32
N ASP A 101 -3.51 -13.46 25.42
CA ASP A 101 -3.03 -13.89 26.73
C ASP A 101 -3.56 -15.29 27.10
N CYS A 102 -4.43 -15.88 26.27
CA CYS A 102 -5.07 -17.16 26.54
C CYS A 102 -4.12 -18.34 26.24
N THR A 103 -3.89 -19.20 27.24
CA THR A 103 -3.05 -20.41 27.13
C THR A 103 -3.69 -21.52 26.30
N HIS A 104 -5.02 -21.52 26.16
CA HIS A 104 -5.77 -22.49 25.34
C HIS A 104 -5.98 -22.01 23.89
N ARG A 105 -5.27 -20.96 23.46
CA ARG A 105 -5.37 -20.48 22.08
C ARG A 105 -4.84 -21.54 21.12
N GLN A 106 -5.55 -21.73 20.02
CA GLN A 106 -5.11 -22.51 18.88
C GLN A 106 -5.02 -21.57 17.68
N LEU A 107 -3.84 -21.01 17.46
CA LEU A 107 -3.61 -20.03 16.41
C LEU A 107 -3.80 -20.66 15.03
N ILE A 108 -4.45 -19.91 14.15
CA ILE A 108 -4.71 -20.35 12.78
C ILE A 108 -3.60 -19.80 11.88
N PRO A 109 -2.85 -20.65 11.16
CA PRO A 109 -1.79 -20.21 10.26
C PRO A 109 -2.35 -19.50 9.02
N VAL A 110 -1.50 -18.70 8.38
CA VAL A 110 -1.83 -17.94 7.18
C VAL A 110 -1.85 -18.86 5.95
N SER A 111 -3.04 -19.17 5.44
CA SER A 111 -3.23 -19.96 4.21
C SER A 111 -3.58 -19.11 2.99
N ASP A 112 -3.48 -19.70 1.79
CA ASP A 112 -3.93 -19.05 0.55
C ASP A 112 -5.43 -18.71 0.61
N LEU A 113 -6.23 -19.54 1.27
CA LEU A 113 -7.66 -19.30 1.45
C LEU A 113 -7.93 -18.11 2.37
N VAL A 114 -7.14 -17.93 3.43
CA VAL A 114 -7.21 -16.73 4.29
C VAL A 114 -6.95 -15.48 3.46
N ILE A 115 -5.86 -15.48 2.68
CA ILE A 115 -5.50 -14.32 1.84
C ILE A 115 -6.53 -14.09 0.74
N TYR A 116 -7.05 -15.14 0.12
CA TYR A 116 -8.14 -15.04 -0.85
C TYR A 116 -9.36 -14.32 -0.26
N HIS A 117 -9.83 -14.76 0.90
CA HIS A 117 -10.99 -14.14 1.56
C HIS A 117 -10.72 -12.70 2.01
N HIS A 118 -9.47 -12.38 2.38
CA HIS A 118 -9.06 -11.00 2.63
C HIS A 118 -9.18 -10.14 1.37
N LEU A 119 -8.59 -10.57 0.26
CA LEU A 119 -8.63 -9.85 -1.02
C LEU A 119 -10.04 -9.77 -1.63
N ALA A 120 -10.89 -10.76 -1.37
CA ALA A 120 -12.29 -10.77 -1.75
C ALA A 120 -13.18 -9.89 -0.85
N GLY A 121 -12.63 -9.29 0.22
CA GLY A 121 -13.37 -8.45 1.16
C GLY A 121 -14.31 -9.22 2.09
N THR A 122 -14.19 -10.55 2.17
CA THR A 122 -14.97 -11.37 3.12
C THR A 122 -14.57 -11.09 4.57
N HIS A 123 -13.28 -10.84 4.81
CA HIS A 123 -12.77 -10.39 6.09
C HIS A 123 -11.57 -9.45 5.91
N THR A 124 -11.10 -8.84 7.00
CA THR A 124 -9.84 -8.09 7.00
C THR A 124 -8.82 -8.82 7.85
N ALA A 125 -7.76 -9.29 7.22
CA ALA A 125 -6.64 -9.96 7.86
C ALA A 125 -5.53 -8.94 8.13
N GLY A 126 -5.13 -8.79 9.39
CA GLY A 126 -3.91 -8.12 9.80
C GLY A 126 -2.75 -9.11 9.86
N LEU A 127 -1.56 -8.60 9.59
CA LEU A 127 -0.30 -9.36 9.59
C LEU A 127 0.53 -8.99 10.83
N TYR A 128 1.29 -9.95 11.36
CA TYR A 128 2.35 -9.70 12.34
C TYR A 128 3.69 -9.63 11.60
N PRO A 129 4.27 -8.43 11.39
CA PRO A 129 5.43 -8.23 10.50
C PRO A 129 6.77 -8.63 11.13
N LEU A 130 6.88 -8.62 12.46
CA LEU A 130 8.09 -8.99 13.19
C LEU A 130 8.13 -10.51 13.42
N LEU A 131 9.25 -11.13 13.05
CA LEU A 131 9.51 -12.55 13.26
C LEU A 131 10.07 -12.81 14.67
N GLU A 132 10.26 -14.09 15.01
CA GLU A 132 10.76 -14.49 16.34
C GLU A 132 12.23 -14.11 16.58
N ASP A 133 12.99 -13.88 15.50
CA ASP A 133 14.39 -13.46 15.54
C ASP A 133 14.56 -11.93 15.39
N ASP A 134 13.48 -11.18 15.64
CA ASP A 134 13.42 -9.72 15.50
C ASP A 134 13.69 -9.19 14.07
N SER A 135 13.68 -10.07 13.06
CA SER A 135 13.76 -9.67 11.65
C SER A 135 12.37 -9.39 11.05
N CYS A 136 12.33 -8.73 9.89
CA CYS A 136 11.10 -8.47 9.14
C CYS A 136 11.38 -8.46 7.62
N TYR A 137 10.31 -8.61 6.82
CA TYR A 137 10.41 -8.61 5.35
C TYR A 137 10.14 -7.24 4.73
N PHE A 138 9.57 -6.31 5.48
CA PHE A 138 9.28 -4.96 5.01
C PHE A 138 9.19 -3.98 6.17
N LEU A 139 9.32 -2.69 5.85
CA LEU A 139 8.97 -1.58 6.71
C LEU A 139 7.71 -0.89 6.17
N ALA A 140 6.87 -0.45 7.10
CA ALA A 140 5.75 0.43 6.83
C ALA A 140 5.99 1.73 7.60
N VAL A 141 5.99 2.85 6.90
CA VAL A 141 6.05 4.19 7.49
C VAL A 141 4.69 4.83 7.31
N ASP A 142 4.05 5.17 8.42
CA ASP A 142 2.71 5.74 8.44
C ASP A 142 2.81 7.27 8.51
N PHE A 143 2.21 7.94 7.53
CA PHE A 143 2.11 9.39 7.47
C PHE A 143 0.65 9.80 7.66
N ASP A 144 0.38 10.44 8.79
CA ASP A 144 -0.93 10.96 9.16
C ASP A 144 -0.89 12.51 9.29
N GLU A 145 -2.02 13.10 9.68
CA GLU A 145 -2.18 14.50 10.05
C GLU A 145 -2.12 15.51 8.89
N ALA A 146 -2.10 16.82 9.21
CA ALA A 146 -2.38 17.88 8.24
C ALA A 146 -1.41 17.94 7.04
N GLU A 147 -0.16 17.52 7.24
CA GLU A 147 0.92 17.67 6.25
C GLU A 147 1.41 16.34 5.66
N TRP A 148 0.67 15.23 5.87
CA TRP A 148 1.04 13.88 5.43
C TRP A 148 1.49 13.82 3.97
N GLN A 149 0.88 14.63 3.09
CA GLN A 149 1.21 14.67 1.66
C GLN A 149 2.63 15.20 1.41
N LYS A 150 3.01 16.29 2.10
CA LYS A 150 4.32 16.90 1.95
C LYS A 150 5.38 16.01 2.58
N ASP A 151 5.08 15.44 3.75
CA ASP A 151 6.00 14.56 4.48
C ASP A 151 6.24 13.26 3.73
N ALA A 152 5.20 12.57 3.27
CA ALA A 152 5.33 11.36 2.46
C ALA A 152 6.08 11.64 1.15
N SER A 153 5.81 12.78 0.49
CA SER A 153 6.52 13.17 -0.74
C SER A 153 7.99 13.48 -0.50
N ALA A 154 8.33 14.14 0.62
CA ALA A 154 9.70 14.40 1.02
C ALA A 154 10.44 13.09 1.34
N PHE A 155 9.80 12.20 2.08
CA PHE A 155 10.35 10.88 2.39
C PHE A 155 10.62 10.05 1.14
N MET A 156 9.69 10.04 0.19
CA MET A 156 9.87 9.36 -1.10
C MET A 156 11.05 9.93 -1.90
N ARG A 157 11.26 11.25 -1.91
CA ARG A 157 12.44 11.87 -2.53
C ARG A 157 13.73 11.43 -1.86
N SER A 158 13.78 11.42 -0.53
CA SER A 158 14.96 10.94 0.19
C SER A 158 15.24 9.46 -0.10
N CYS A 159 14.20 8.62 -0.22
CA CYS A 159 14.36 7.22 -0.62
C CYS A 159 14.96 7.09 -2.02
N ASP A 160 14.49 7.89 -2.99
CA ASP A 160 15.02 7.92 -4.35
C ASP A 160 16.50 8.36 -4.39
N GLU A 161 16.83 9.45 -3.69
CA GLU A 161 18.20 9.98 -3.56
C GLU A 161 19.17 8.97 -2.93
N LEU A 162 18.68 8.15 -1.99
CA LEU A 162 19.47 7.11 -1.30
C LEU A 162 19.41 5.75 -2.00
N GLY A 163 18.68 5.62 -3.12
CA GLY A 163 18.54 4.36 -3.85
C GLY A 163 17.76 3.28 -3.08
N VAL A 164 16.86 3.68 -2.17
CA VAL A 164 15.99 2.78 -1.40
C VAL A 164 14.66 2.61 -2.14
N PRO A 165 14.32 1.40 -2.63
CA PRO A 165 13.03 1.18 -3.28
C PRO A 165 11.87 1.30 -2.30
N ALA A 166 10.99 2.26 -2.54
CA ALA A 166 9.81 2.53 -1.71
C ALA A 166 8.55 2.65 -2.56
N ALA A 167 7.41 2.24 -2.01
CA ALA A 167 6.10 2.33 -2.66
C ALA A 167 5.12 3.12 -1.78
N LEU A 168 4.46 4.12 -2.36
CA LEU A 168 3.49 4.96 -1.67
C LEU A 168 2.05 4.44 -1.88
N GLU A 169 1.31 4.28 -0.79
CA GLU A 169 -0.11 3.92 -0.76
C GLU A 169 -0.90 5.01 -0.02
N ILE A 170 -1.94 5.57 -0.64
CA ILE A 170 -2.85 6.49 0.06
C ILE A 170 -3.82 5.67 0.92
N SER A 171 -3.92 6.02 2.20
CA SER A 171 -4.79 5.34 3.15
C SER A 171 -6.25 5.32 2.71
N ARG A 172 -7.00 4.34 3.23
CA ARG A 172 -8.44 4.21 2.96
C ARG A 172 -9.25 5.45 3.38
N SER A 173 -8.86 6.15 4.45
CA SER A 173 -9.50 7.39 4.90
C SER A 173 -9.20 8.57 3.97
N ARG A 174 -8.17 8.46 3.13
CA ARG A 174 -7.57 9.55 2.34
C ARG A 174 -7.02 10.70 3.18
N GLN A 175 -6.74 10.44 4.45
CA GLN A 175 -6.22 11.43 5.42
C GLN A 175 -4.79 11.10 5.86
N GLY A 176 -4.12 10.24 5.11
CA GLY A 176 -2.78 9.76 5.38
C GLY A 176 -2.28 8.87 4.25
N ALA A 177 -1.05 8.42 4.34
CA ALA A 177 -0.44 7.49 3.41
C ALA A 177 0.57 6.58 4.11
N HIS A 178 0.72 5.37 3.59
CA HIS A 178 1.78 4.46 3.99
C HIS A 178 2.87 4.45 2.93
N VAL A 179 4.12 4.49 3.36
CA VAL A 179 5.27 4.15 2.52
C VAL A 179 5.76 2.76 2.90
N TRP A 180 5.83 1.89 1.89
CA TRP A 180 6.25 0.50 2.03
C TRP A 180 7.66 0.31 1.45
N ILE A 181 8.56 -0.27 2.23
CA ILE A 181 9.91 -0.65 1.81
C ILE A 181 10.02 -2.16 1.95
N PHE A 182 10.21 -2.89 0.84
CA PHE A 182 10.28 -4.35 0.86
C PHE A 182 11.73 -4.83 0.77
N PHE A 183 12.13 -5.69 1.71
CA PHE A 183 13.43 -6.34 1.67
C PHE A 183 13.32 -7.61 0.83
N PHE A 184 13.85 -7.53 -0.38
CA PHE A 184 14.15 -8.74 -1.11
C PHE A 184 15.41 -9.34 -0.51
N LEU A 185 15.48 -10.67 -0.43
CA LEU A 185 16.77 -11.35 -0.32
C LEU A 185 17.56 -10.96 -1.56
N THR A 186 18.32 -9.87 -1.49
CA THR A 186 19.45 -9.71 -2.36
C THR A 186 20.36 -10.86 -1.97
N SER A 187 20.52 -11.82 -2.87
CA SER A 187 21.78 -12.54 -2.94
C SER A 187 22.84 -11.45 -3.09
N PHE A 188 23.41 -11.02 -1.96
CA PHE A 188 24.61 -10.22 -1.93
C PHE A 188 25.69 -11.10 -2.57
N GLY A 189 25.83 -11.00 -3.88
CA GLY A 189 27.05 -11.41 -4.54
C GLY A 189 28.20 -10.63 -3.91
N PRO A 190 29.37 -11.25 -3.68
CA PRO A 190 30.48 -10.58 -3.02
C PRO A 190 30.78 -9.30 -3.78
N ARG A 191 30.67 -8.15 -3.09
CA ARG A 191 31.23 -6.89 -3.59
C ARG A 191 32.73 -7.12 -3.66
N SER A 192 33.27 -7.28 -4.86
CA SER A 192 34.69 -7.12 -5.10
C SER A 192 35.06 -5.70 -4.69
N SER A 193 35.75 -5.55 -3.56
CA SER A 193 36.40 -4.30 -3.16
C SER A 193 37.29 -3.82 -4.29
N PRO A 194 37.27 -2.54 -4.68
CA PRO A 194 38.37 -1.98 -5.43
C PRO A 194 39.57 -1.90 -4.48
N SER A 195 40.54 -2.78 -4.67
CA SER A 195 41.91 -2.55 -4.29
C SER A 195 42.37 -1.28 -5.02
N GLY A 196 42.45 -0.17 -4.29
CA GLY A 196 43.00 1.09 -4.76
C GLY A 196 43.89 1.64 -3.68
N ASP A 197 45.18 1.34 -3.80
CA ASP A 197 46.26 2.00 -3.08
C ASP A 197 46.11 3.52 -3.15
N CYS A 198 46.26 4.18 -2.02
CA CYS A 198 46.90 5.48 -1.98
C CYS A 198 47.68 5.61 -0.67
N CYS A 199 48.99 5.42 -0.79
CA CYS A 199 49.98 5.90 0.15
C CYS A 199 50.03 7.45 0.11
N TYR A 200 50.46 8.01 1.25
CA TYR A 200 50.62 9.42 1.65
C TYR A 200 49.36 10.13 2.16
#